data_AF-A0A519T4F4-F1
#
_entry.id   AF-A0A519T4F4-F1
#
_cell.length_a   1.000
_cell.length_b   1.000
_cell.length_c   1.000
_cell.angle_alpha   90.00
_cell.angle_beta   90.00
_cell.angle_gamma   90.00
#
_symmetry.space_group_name_H-M   'P 1'
#
loop_
_entity.id
_entity.type
_entity.pdbx_description
1 polymer ?
#
loop_
_entity_poly.entity_id
_entity_poly.type
_entity_poly.pdbx_seq_one_letter_code
_entity_poly.pdbx_strand_id
1 'polypeptide(L)' 'MRTLRAMKAFVLHMHQPKNCFDILVGCRGRTFIMEIKATKKNTLTSSKAAFKVTWRSSEYHIIYTANQAIRIITTP' A
#
# COMPACT_ATOMS: atom_id res chain seq x y z
N MET A 1 -6.04 7.13 6.40
CA MET A 1 -7.01 6.14 5.85
C MET A 1 -8.42 6.69 5.69
N ARG A 2 -8.95 7.50 6.62
CA ARG A 2 -10.23 8.21 6.41
C ARG A 2 -10.28 8.97 5.07
N THR A 3 -9.18 9.63 4.70
CA THR A 3 -9.06 10.37 3.44
C THR A 3 -9.21 9.49 2.19
N LEU A 4 -8.62 8.29 2.17
CA LEU A 4 -8.77 7.36 1.03
C LEU A 4 -10.22 6.85 0.92
N ARG A 5 -10.82 6.51 2.06
CA ARG A 5 -12.23 6.07 2.11
C ARG A 5 -13.20 7.17 1.66
N ALA A 6 -12.90 8.44 1.96
CA ALA A 6 -13.69 9.58 1.49
C ALA A 6 -13.70 9.69 -0.05
N MET A 7 -12.69 9.16 -0.74
CA MET A 7 -12.63 9.08 -2.20
C MET A 7 -13.29 7.82 -2.77
N LYS A 8 -14.16 7.15 -2.00
CA LYS A 8 -14.80 5.88 -2.35
C LYS A 8 -13.82 4.71 -2.58
N ALA A 9 -12.58 4.82 -2.08
CA ALA A 9 -11.66 3.70 -2.09
C ALA A 9 -12.03 2.69 -0.99
N PHE A 10 -12.00 1.41 -1.33
CA PHE A 10 -12.01 0.33 -0.35
C PHE A 10 -10.61 0.23 0.27
N VAL A 11 -10.51 0.23 1.60
CA VAL A 11 -9.22 0.15 2.31
C VAL A 11 -9.28 -0.93 3.35
N LEU A 12 -8.45 -1.96 3.22
CA LEU A 12 -8.28 -3.02 4.19
C LEU A 12 -6.91 -2.90 4.85
N HIS A 13 -6.88 -2.86 6.19
CA HIS A 13 -5.64 -2.97 6.94
C HIS A 13 -5.25 -4.44 7.05
N MET A 14 -4.03 -4.76 6.67
CA MET A 14 -3.54 -6.13 6.72
C MET A 14 -2.94 -6.43 8.07
N HIS A 15 -3.57 -7.36 8.77
CA HIS A 15 -3.04 -7.98 9.99
C HIS A 15 -2.43 -9.35 9.70
N GLN A 16 -2.95 -10.05 8.68
CA GLN A 16 -2.51 -11.37 8.24
C GLN A 16 -2.67 -11.50 6.72
N PRO A 17 -1.77 -12.24 6.02
CA PRO A 17 -0.52 -12.81 6.53
C PRO A 17 0.47 -11.72 6.98
N LYS A 18 1.24 -12.02 8.04
CA LYS A 18 2.23 -11.07 8.57
C LYS A 18 3.34 -10.85 7.55
N ASN A 19 3.95 -9.67 7.61
CA ASN A 19 5.16 -9.32 6.85
C ASN A 19 5.01 -9.17 5.33
N CYS A 20 3.80 -8.91 4.82
CA CYS A 20 3.59 -8.65 3.39
C CYS A 20 3.57 -7.15 3.10
N PHE A 21 2.53 -6.46 3.56
CA PHE A 21 2.28 -5.03 3.37
C PHE A 21 1.29 -4.56 4.45
N ASP A 22 1.13 -3.25 4.62
CA ASP A 22 0.30 -2.69 5.70
C ASP A 22 -1.17 -2.52 5.29
N ILE A 23 -1.45 -2.13 4.04
CA ILE A 23 -2.81 -1.93 3.54
C ILE A 23 -3.01 -2.46 2.11
N LEU A 24 -4.21 -2.99 1.86
CA LEU A 24 -4.76 -3.21 0.53
C LEU A 24 -5.75 -2.09 0.23
N VAL A 25 -5.64 -1.48 -0.95
CA VAL A 25 -6.55 -0.44 -1.42
C VAL A 25 -7.18 -0.86 -2.74
N GLY A 26 -8.50 -0.87 -2.81
CA GLY A 26 -9.27 -1.04 -4.04
C GLY A 26 -9.89 0.28 -4.47
N CYS A 27 -9.66 0.70 -5.71
CA CYS A 27 -10.22 1.94 -6.26
C CYS A 27 -10.39 1.81 -7.77
N ARG A 28 -11.56 2.18 -8.31
CA ARG A 28 -11.84 2.21 -9.76
C ARG A 28 -11.45 0.92 -10.52
N GLY A 29 -11.76 -0.24 -9.95
CA GLY A 29 -11.46 -1.54 -10.55
C GLY A 29 -9.99 -1.98 -10.46
N ARG A 30 -9.12 -1.19 -9.81
CA ARG A 30 -7.71 -1.50 -9.58
C ARG A 30 -7.44 -1.77 -8.11
N THR A 31 -6.50 -2.67 -7.84
CA THR A 31 -6.01 -2.98 -6.50
C THR A 31 -4.56 -2.55 -6.34
N PHE A 32 -4.23 -2.01 -5.17
CA PHE A 32 -2.93 -1.50 -4.81
C PHE A 32 -2.56 -2.05 -3.44
N ILE A 33 -1.34 -2.55 -3.30
CA ILE A 33 -0.82 -2.94 -1.99
C ILE A 33 0.23 -1.93 -1.56
N MET A 34 0.13 -1.47 -0.32
CA MET A 34 0.96 -0.37 0.16
C MET A 34 1.57 -0.68 1.52
N GLU A 35 2.87 -0.39 1.63
CA GLU A 35 3.62 -0.32 2.86
C GLU A 35 3.74 1.14 3.28
N ILE A 36 3.46 1.44 4.56
CA ILE A 36 3.50 2.78 5.11
C ILE A 36 4.80 2.95 5.90
N LYS A 37 5.58 3.97 5.55
CA LYS A 37 6.81 4.32 6.27
C LYS A 37 6.74 5.76 6.76
N ALA A 38 7.19 5.99 7.99
CA ALA A 38 7.24 7.35 8.54
C ALA A 38 8.33 8.20 7.86
N THR A 39 9.46 7.58 7.50
CA THR A 39 10.60 8.27 6.88
C THR A 39 11.26 7.40 5.81
N LYS A 40 11.98 8.03 4.87
CA LYS A 40 12.77 7.34 3.83
C LYS A 40 13.95 6.53 4.39
N LYS A 41 14.36 6.77 5.64
CA LYS A 41 15.40 5.98 6.31
C LYS A 41 14.87 4.62 6.77
N ASN A 42 13.55 4.48 6.92
CA ASN A 42 12.93 3.23 7.35
C ASN A 42 12.85 2.28 6.15
N THR A 43 13.77 1.33 6.11
CA THR A 43 13.81 0.29 5.09
C THR A 43 12.71 -0.75 5.29
N LEU A 44 12.46 -1.56 4.26
CA LEU A 44 11.65 -2.77 4.41
C LEU A 44 12.39 -3.75 5.32
N THR A 45 11.64 -4.50 6.13
CA THR A 45 12.20 -5.70 6.77
C THR A 45 12.55 -6.72 5.70
N SER A 46 13.49 -7.63 5.98
CA SER A 46 13.91 -8.66 5.01
C SER A 46 12.73 -9.48 4.47
N SER A 47 11.74 -9.76 5.32
CA SER A 47 10.51 -10.46 4.95
C SER A 47 9.61 -9.66 4.00
N LYS A 48 9.38 -8.36 4.27
CA LYS A 48 8.60 -7.49 3.37
C LYS A 48 9.33 -7.25 2.05
N ALA A 49 10.66 -7.17 2.09
CA ALA A 49 11.49 -7.08 0.89
C ALA A 49 11.37 -8.35 0.03
N ALA A 50 11.46 -9.53 0.65
CA ALA A 50 11.26 -10.81 -0.04
C ALA A 50 9.85 -10.89 -0.66
N PHE A 51 8.81 -10.54 0.10
CA PHE A 51 7.44 -10.51 -0.41
C PHE A 51 7.31 -9.59 -1.63
N LYS A 52 7.84 -8.35 -1.54
CA LYS A 52 7.83 -7.38 -2.65
C LYS A 52 8.48 -7.95 -3.92
N VAL A 53 9.56 -8.71 -3.80
CA VAL A 53 10.26 -9.33 -4.95
C VAL A 53 9.45 -10.48 -5.55
N THR A 54 8.78 -11.27 -4.72
CA THR A 54 8.01 -12.44 -5.17
C THR A 54 6.62 -12.09 -5.71
N TRP A 55 6.02 -10.98 -5.27
CA TRP A 55 4.69 -10.57 -5.68
C TRP A 55 4.66 -10.09 -7.13
N ARG A 56 3.72 -10.60 -7.93
CA ARG A 56 3.64 -10.34 -9.38
C ARG A 56 2.38 -9.63 -9.86
N SER A 57 1.40 -9.45 -8.98
CA SER A 57 0.11 -8.87 -9.34
C SER A 57 0.12 -7.36 -9.08
N SER A 58 -0.82 -6.84 -8.28
CA SER A 58 -0.91 -5.43 -7.89
C SER A 58 0.43 -4.80 -7.56
N GLU A 59 0.66 -3.59 -8.02
CA GLU A 59 1.93 -2.90 -7.79
C GLU A 59 2.15 -2.64 -6.28
N TYR A 60 3.38 -2.88 -5.82
CA TYR A 60 3.79 -2.72 -4.43
C TYR A 60 4.36 -1.33 -4.19
N HIS A 61 3.61 -0.50 -3.47
CA HIS A 61 4.00 0.87 -3.19
C HIS A 61 4.54 1.05 -1.77
N ILE A 62 5.65 1.77 -1.64
CA ILE A 62 6.09 2.30 -0.34
C ILE A 62 5.65 3.76 -0.30
N ILE A 63 4.76 4.08 0.64
CA ILE A 63 4.21 5.41 0.80
C ILE A 63 4.64 6.02 2.13
N TYR A 64 4.83 7.33 2.11
CA TYR A 64 5.26 8.10 3.27
C TYR A 64 4.17 9.06 3.78
N THR A 65 3.21 9.39 2.92
CA THR A 65 2.10 10.29 3.24
C THR A 65 0.80 9.82 2.63
N ALA A 66 -0.32 10.23 3.21
CA ALA A 66 -1.64 9.96 2.64
C ALA A 66 -1.80 10.58 1.24
N ASN A 67 -1.19 11.74 0.99
CA ASN A 67 -1.25 12.40 -0.32
C ASN A 67 -0.55 11.60 -1.43
N GLN A 68 0.54 10.90 -1.11
CA GLN A 68 1.17 9.98 -2.07
C GLN A 68 0.24 8.81 -2.42
N ALA A 69 -0.41 8.22 -1.43
CA ALA A 69 -1.39 7.15 -1.66
C ALA A 69 -2.54 7.63 -2.55
N ILE A 70 -3.06 8.85 -2.31
CA ILE A 70 -4.10 9.48 -3.12
C ILE A 70 -3.65 9.60 -4.57
N ARG A 71 -2.45 10.16 -4.81
CA ARG A 71 -1.91 10.30 -6.17
C ARG A 71 -1.85 8.94 -6.86
N ILE A 72 -1.28 7.93 -6.21
CA ILE A 72 -1.17 6.57 -6.77
C ILE A 72 -2.53 6.01 -7.21
N ILE A 73 -3.56 6.08 -6.35
CA ILE A 73 -4.85 5.45 -6.66
C ILE A 73 -5.77 6.29 -7.56
N THR A 74 -5.38 7.52 -7.87
CA THR A 74 -6.15 8.43 -8.73
C THR A 74 -5.52 8.64 -10.10
N THR A 75 -4.23 8.32 -10.25
CA THR A 75 -3.56 8.25 -11.56
C THR A 75 -4.30 7.23 -12.46
N PRO A 76 -4.58 7.58 -13.72
CA PRO A 76 -5.23 6.70 -14.69
C PRO A 76 -4.58 5.31 -14.79
#